data_AF-A0A552QVK2-F1
#
_entry.id   AF-A0A552QVK2-F1
#
_cell.length_a   1.000
_cell.length_b   1.000
_cell.length_c   1.000
_cell.angle_alpha   90.00
_cell.angle_beta   90.00
_cell.angle_gamma   90.00
#
_symmetry.space_group_name_H-M   'P 1'
#
loop_
_entity.id
_entity.type
_entity.pdbx_description
1 polymer ?
#
loop_
_entity_poly.entity_id
_entity_poly.type
_entity_poly.pdbx_seq_one_letter_code
_entity_poly.pdbx_strand_id
1 'polypeptide(L)'
;MTAAERVAALRDALATRVVVADGAMGTMLQAQDPTLEDFQQLEGCNEVLNVTRPDIVRSVHDAYFAAGVDCVETNTFGANTAALGEYDIPERVHELSEAGARIAREAADAVTASTGEQRWVLGSMGPGTKLPSLGHIRYATIRDGFQANAEGLLAGGADALIVETTQDLLQTKAGLVGARRAMDALGVRVPLICSLAFETTGTMLLGSDIGAALTVLEPLGIDLIGLNCSTGPAEMTEHLRHLARHSATPLMCMPNAGLPVLGADGAYFPLGPDGLADAQETFVRDYALSLVGGCCGTTPDHLRAVVERVRGIVPPDRAPQPEPGAASLYQTVPFRQDTAYLAIGERTNANGSRKFREAMLEGRWDDCVEMAREQVREGAHMLDLCVDYVGRDGVADMDELAGRLGTASTLPIVLDSTEVDVLRTGLERLGGRAVVNSVNYEDGDGPESRFAKVT
;
A
#
# COMPACT_ATOMS: atom_id res chain seq x y z
N MET A 1 5.75 -15.49 -25.11
CA MET A 1 6.77 -15.10 -24.13
C MET A 1 6.51 -15.82 -22.82
N THR A 2 7.56 -16.18 -22.11
CA THR A 2 7.48 -16.71 -20.74
C THR A 2 7.05 -15.59 -19.78
N ALA A 3 6.59 -15.95 -18.57
CA ALA A 3 6.27 -14.96 -17.54
C ALA A 3 7.47 -14.05 -17.21
N ALA A 4 8.67 -14.63 -17.09
CA ALA A 4 9.89 -13.88 -16.82
C ALA A 4 10.22 -12.85 -17.91
N GLU A 5 10.02 -13.19 -19.19
CA GLU A 5 10.22 -12.27 -20.31
C GLU A 5 9.22 -11.09 -20.27
N ARG A 6 7.94 -11.37 -19.98
CA ARG A 6 6.92 -10.31 -19.86
C ARG A 6 7.24 -9.35 -18.72
N VAL A 7 7.64 -9.89 -17.56
CA VAL A 7 8.03 -9.13 -16.38
C VAL A 7 9.27 -8.28 -16.65
N ALA A 8 10.28 -8.83 -17.34
CA ALA A 8 11.46 -8.07 -17.74
C ALA A 8 11.09 -6.92 -18.69
N ALA A 9 10.20 -7.18 -19.66
CA ALA A 9 9.69 -6.15 -20.57
C ALA A 9 8.89 -5.06 -19.84
N LEU A 10 8.14 -5.40 -18.79
CA LEU A 10 7.44 -4.41 -17.97
C LEU A 10 8.43 -3.51 -17.22
N ARG A 11 9.47 -4.10 -16.62
CA ARG A 11 10.52 -3.35 -15.91
C ARG A 11 11.24 -2.38 -16.85
N ASP A 12 11.57 -2.84 -18.06
CA ASP A 12 12.18 -2.01 -19.09
C ASP A 12 11.24 -0.87 -19.53
N ALA A 13 9.96 -1.15 -19.75
CA ALA A 13 8.98 -0.14 -20.09
C ALA A 13 8.85 0.94 -19.00
N LEU A 14 8.70 0.54 -17.73
CA LEU A 14 8.59 1.46 -16.59
C LEU A 14 9.84 2.34 -16.39
N ALA A 15 11.01 1.84 -16.81
CA ALA A 15 12.27 2.56 -16.71
C ALA A 15 12.53 3.51 -17.89
N THR A 16 11.92 3.26 -19.06
CA THR A 16 12.28 3.96 -20.32
C THR A 16 11.18 4.83 -20.89
N ARG A 17 9.91 4.62 -20.50
CA ARG A 17 8.76 5.35 -21.00
C ARG A 17 7.62 5.42 -19.98
N VAL A 18 6.61 6.21 -20.30
CA VAL A 18 5.33 6.18 -19.58
C VAL A 18 4.57 4.91 -19.95
N VAL A 19 4.14 4.16 -18.94
CA VAL A 19 3.19 3.04 -19.05
C VAL A 19 1.80 3.53 -18.68
N VAL A 20 0.80 3.25 -19.51
CA VAL A 20 -0.59 3.65 -19.25
C VAL A 20 -1.40 2.45 -18.77
N ALA A 21 -1.85 2.50 -17.53
CA ALA A 21 -2.82 1.58 -16.93
C ALA A 21 -4.27 1.95 -17.31
N ASP A 22 -5.21 1.09 -16.94
CA ASP A 22 -6.62 1.26 -17.22
C ASP A 22 -7.33 2.24 -16.27
N GLY A 23 -8.66 2.21 -16.31
CA GLY A 23 -9.55 3.04 -15.50
C GLY A 23 -10.38 2.22 -14.52
N ALA A 24 -11.55 2.74 -14.13
CA ALA A 24 -12.41 2.07 -13.17
C ALA A 24 -12.93 0.70 -13.65
N MET A 25 -12.73 -0.34 -12.84
CA MET A 25 -13.36 -1.66 -12.98
C MET A 25 -14.82 -1.64 -12.48
N GLY A 26 -15.04 -1.22 -11.22
CA GLY A 26 -16.35 -1.35 -10.56
C GLY A 26 -17.51 -0.66 -11.30
N THR A 27 -17.33 0.58 -11.76
CA THR A 27 -18.37 1.30 -12.50
C THR A 27 -18.65 0.69 -13.87
N MET A 28 -17.64 0.09 -14.51
CA MET A 28 -17.79 -0.61 -15.79
C MET A 28 -18.56 -1.93 -15.63
N LEU A 29 -18.31 -2.66 -14.55
CA LEU A 29 -19.08 -3.87 -14.20
C LEU A 29 -20.54 -3.53 -13.89
N GLN A 30 -20.80 -2.48 -13.11
CA GLN A 30 -22.16 -2.02 -12.80
C GLN A 30 -22.94 -1.66 -14.08
N ALA A 31 -22.28 -1.07 -15.08
CA ALA A 31 -22.91 -0.73 -16.36
C ALA A 31 -23.32 -1.96 -17.20
N GLN A 32 -22.84 -3.17 -16.88
CA GLN A 32 -23.28 -4.42 -17.49
C GLN A 32 -24.54 -5.02 -16.84
N ASP A 33 -25.07 -4.37 -15.80
CA ASP A 33 -26.29 -4.76 -15.07
C ASP A 33 -26.31 -6.25 -14.61
N PRO A 34 -25.26 -6.72 -13.89
CA PRO A 34 -25.22 -8.09 -13.37
C PRO A 34 -26.36 -8.31 -12.36
N THR A 35 -27.00 -9.47 -12.45
CA THR A 35 -28.10 -9.85 -11.58
C THR A 35 -27.60 -10.35 -10.22
N LEU A 36 -28.49 -10.39 -9.22
CA LEU A 36 -28.16 -10.96 -7.91
C LEU A 36 -27.75 -12.44 -7.98
N GLU A 37 -28.25 -13.20 -8.96
CA GLU A 37 -27.83 -14.58 -9.22
C GLU A 37 -26.39 -14.63 -9.74
N ASP A 38 -25.98 -13.70 -10.61
CA ASP A 38 -24.59 -13.58 -11.06
C ASP A 38 -23.64 -13.35 -9.88
N PHE A 39 -24.07 -12.60 -8.86
CA PHE A 39 -23.32 -12.40 -7.62
C PHE A 39 -23.40 -13.56 -6.62
N GLN A 40 -24.07 -14.67 -6.92
CA GLN A 40 -24.34 -15.75 -5.95
C GLN A 40 -25.04 -15.28 -4.67
N GLN A 41 -25.93 -14.29 -4.77
CA GLN A 41 -26.56 -13.60 -3.63
C GLN A 41 -25.60 -12.76 -2.76
N LEU A 42 -24.36 -12.53 -3.19
CA LEU A 42 -23.35 -11.70 -2.51
C LEU A 42 -23.28 -10.32 -3.18
N GLU A 43 -24.37 -9.57 -3.12
CA GLU A 43 -24.51 -8.28 -3.81
C GLU A 43 -23.34 -7.33 -3.50
N GLY A 44 -22.73 -6.78 -4.55
CA GLY A 44 -21.59 -5.87 -4.45
C GLY A 44 -20.21 -6.54 -4.33
N CYS A 45 -20.14 -7.86 -4.17
CA CYS A 45 -18.86 -8.59 -4.24
C CYS A 45 -18.47 -8.82 -5.70
N ASN A 46 -17.83 -7.82 -6.30
CA ASN A 46 -17.41 -7.85 -7.71
C ASN A 46 -16.45 -9.01 -8.02
N GLU A 47 -15.67 -9.46 -7.04
CA GLU A 47 -14.69 -10.54 -7.20
C GLU A 47 -15.36 -11.87 -7.57
N VAL A 48 -16.60 -12.12 -7.13
CA VAL A 48 -17.37 -13.33 -7.47
C VAL A 48 -17.62 -13.43 -8.97
N LEU A 49 -17.75 -12.29 -9.66
CA LEU A 49 -17.95 -12.24 -11.10
C LEU A 49 -16.76 -12.82 -11.88
N ASN A 50 -15.56 -12.93 -11.28
CA ASN A 50 -14.44 -13.62 -11.90
C ASN A 50 -14.72 -15.10 -12.16
N VAL A 51 -15.62 -15.71 -11.38
CA VAL A 51 -15.97 -17.13 -11.53
C VAL A 51 -17.33 -17.27 -12.20
N THR A 52 -18.31 -16.45 -11.84
CA THR A 52 -19.69 -16.60 -12.32
C THR A 52 -19.92 -15.96 -13.68
N ARG A 53 -19.29 -14.82 -13.95
CA ARG A 53 -19.46 -14.03 -15.18
C ARG A 53 -18.12 -13.53 -15.73
N PRO A 54 -17.19 -14.45 -16.07
CA PRO A 54 -15.91 -14.08 -16.64
C PRO A 54 -16.05 -13.33 -17.98
N ASP A 55 -17.16 -13.51 -18.70
CA ASP A 55 -17.51 -12.76 -19.90
C ASP A 55 -17.68 -11.26 -19.63
N ILE A 56 -18.36 -10.89 -18.53
CA ILE A 56 -18.54 -9.50 -18.13
C ILE A 56 -17.19 -8.89 -17.77
N VAL A 57 -16.41 -9.55 -16.92
CA VAL A 57 -15.09 -9.05 -16.48
C VAL A 57 -14.15 -8.88 -17.67
N ARG A 58 -14.11 -9.87 -18.58
CA ARG A 58 -13.30 -9.80 -19.80
C ARG A 58 -13.70 -8.62 -20.69
N SER A 59 -15.00 -8.34 -20.82
CA SER A 59 -15.47 -7.23 -21.65
C SER A 59 -14.92 -5.87 -21.19
N VAL A 60 -14.70 -5.70 -19.87
CA VAL A 60 -14.10 -4.47 -19.32
C VAL A 60 -12.64 -4.34 -19.72
N HIS A 61 -11.84 -5.40 -19.58
CA HIS A 61 -10.44 -5.40 -20.02
C HIS A 61 -10.32 -5.17 -21.52
N ASP A 62 -11.15 -5.83 -22.34
CA ASP A 62 -11.17 -5.65 -23.79
C ASP A 62 -11.48 -4.19 -24.16
N ALA A 63 -12.41 -3.54 -23.44
CA ALA A 63 -12.76 -2.13 -23.66
C ALA A 63 -11.59 -1.18 -23.35
N TYR A 64 -10.85 -1.42 -22.26
CA TYR A 64 -9.67 -0.61 -21.92
C TYR A 64 -8.49 -0.86 -22.87
N PHE A 65 -8.21 -2.11 -23.25
CA PHE A 65 -7.20 -2.38 -24.27
C PHE A 65 -7.54 -1.77 -25.63
N ALA A 66 -8.83 -1.73 -26.00
CA ALA A 66 -9.29 -1.03 -27.20
C ALA A 66 -9.10 0.50 -27.11
N ALA A 67 -9.01 1.08 -25.90
CA ALA A 67 -8.61 2.47 -25.70
C ALA A 67 -7.10 2.70 -25.86
N GLY A 68 -6.30 1.62 -25.91
CA GLY A 68 -4.87 1.66 -26.20
C GLY A 68 -3.97 1.68 -24.97
N VAL A 69 -4.49 1.31 -23.79
CA VAL A 69 -3.68 1.17 -22.57
C VAL A 69 -2.66 0.04 -22.72
N ASP A 70 -1.56 0.15 -21.98
CA ASP A 70 -0.46 -0.82 -21.94
C ASP A 70 -0.77 -1.99 -20.99
N CYS A 71 -1.46 -1.71 -19.88
CA CYS A 71 -1.79 -2.68 -18.86
C CYS A 71 -3.19 -2.46 -18.28
N VAL A 72 -3.72 -3.51 -17.66
CA VAL A 72 -4.99 -3.50 -16.93
C VAL A 72 -4.81 -4.02 -15.52
N GLU A 73 -5.56 -3.47 -14.57
CA GLU A 73 -5.71 -4.01 -13.23
C GLU A 73 -6.70 -5.17 -13.21
N THR A 74 -6.42 -6.19 -12.41
CA THR A 74 -7.32 -7.35 -12.23
C THR A 74 -8.57 -6.95 -11.42
N ASN A 75 -9.71 -7.62 -11.67
CA ASN A 75 -10.92 -7.45 -10.85
C ASN A 75 -10.80 -8.16 -9.48
N THR A 76 -9.86 -7.72 -8.65
CA THR A 76 -9.47 -8.40 -7.39
C THR A 76 -9.25 -7.44 -6.23
N PHE A 77 -9.70 -6.19 -6.36
CA PHE A 77 -9.55 -5.14 -5.37
C PHE A 77 -10.02 -5.58 -3.97
N GLY A 78 -11.19 -6.21 -3.89
CA GLY A 78 -11.78 -6.74 -2.66
C GLY A 78 -11.40 -8.18 -2.32
N ALA A 79 -10.49 -8.82 -3.07
CA ALA A 79 -10.09 -10.21 -2.83
C ALA A 79 -9.12 -10.34 -1.65
N ASN A 80 -9.54 -9.93 -0.46
CA ASN A 80 -8.77 -10.01 0.79
C ASN A 80 -9.64 -10.49 1.95
N THR A 81 -9.00 -10.98 3.01
CA THR A 81 -9.67 -11.59 4.17
C THR A 81 -10.67 -10.66 4.84
N ALA A 82 -10.41 -9.36 4.91
CA ALA A 82 -11.29 -8.42 5.58
C ALA A 82 -12.57 -8.17 4.77
N ALA A 83 -12.45 -7.91 3.47
CA ALA A 83 -13.59 -7.65 2.59
C ALA A 83 -14.43 -8.92 2.33
N LEU A 84 -13.80 -10.04 1.96
CA LEU A 84 -14.53 -11.30 1.75
C LEU A 84 -15.10 -11.89 3.04
N GLY A 85 -14.57 -11.49 4.20
CA GLY A 85 -15.15 -11.81 5.51
C GLY A 85 -16.52 -11.17 5.74
N GLU A 86 -16.85 -10.05 5.10
CA GLU A 86 -18.19 -9.44 5.18
C GLU A 86 -19.25 -10.22 4.40
N TYR A 87 -18.80 -11.09 3.49
CA TYR A 87 -19.60 -11.98 2.66
C TYR A 87 -19.53 -13.44 3.14
N ASP A 88 -18.92 -13.72 4.30
CA ASP A 88 -18.70 -15.06 4.85
C ASP A 88 -17.97 -16.04 3.89
N ILE A 89 -17.08 -15.53 3.03
CA ILE A 89 -16.28 -16.33 2.08
C ILE A 89 -14.76 -16.01 2.09
N PRO A 90 -14.10 -15.74 3.24
CA PRO A 90 -12.68 -15.40 3.28
C PRO A 90 -11.76 -16.52 2.75
N GLU A 91 -12.21 -17.77 2.73
CA GLU A 91 -11.48 -18.91 2.16
C GLU A 91 -11.35 -18.85 0.63
N ARG A 92 -12.16 -18.02 -0.05
CA ARG A 92 -12.15 -17.89 -1.50
C ARG A 92 -11.17 -16.85 -2.03
N VAL A 93 -10.38 -16.21 -1.16
CA VAL A 93 -9.37 -15.19 -1.54
C VAL A 93 -8.49 -15.69 -2.70
N HIS A 94 -7.87 -16.86 -2.56
CA HIS A 94 -6.95 -17.37 -3.59
C HIS A 94 -7.69 -17.68 -4.91
N GLU A 95 -8.84 -18.37 -4.83
CA GLU A 95 -9.67 -18.76 -5.98
C GLU A 95 -10.07 -17.54 -6.82
N LEU A 96 -10.65 -16.53 -6.18
CA LEU A 96 -11.16 -15.34 -6.87
C LEU A 96 -10.02 -14.49 -7.44
N SER A 97 -8.87 -14.48 -6.76
CA SER A 97 -7.66 -13.78 -7.21
C SER A 97 -7.08 -14.42 -8.47
N GLU A 98 -6.94 -15.74 -8.47
CA GLU A 98 -6.44 -16.50 -9.61
C GLU A 98 -7.36 -16.38 -10.83
N ALA A 99 -8.67 -16.49 -10.61
CA ALA A 99 -9.66 -16.34 -11.67
C ALA A 99 -9.61 -14.92 -12.29
N GLY A 100 -9.57 -13.88 -11.47
CA GLY A 100 -9.47 -12.48 -11.94
C GLY A 100 -8.20 -12.21 -12.75
N ALA A 101 -7.04 -12.68 -12.26
CA ALA A 101 -5.77 -12.55 -12.98
C ALA A 101 -5.76 -13.31 -14.31
N ARG A 102 -6.35 -14.51 -14.34
CA ARG A 102 -6.43 -15.32 -15.57
C ARG A 102 -7.25 -14.63 -16.66
N ILE A 103 -8.39 -14.04 -16.32
CA ILE A 103 -9.24 -13.32 -17.28
C ILE A 103 -8.47 -12.13 -17.88
N ALA A 104 -7.83 -11.32 -17.04
CA ALA A 104 -7.02 -10.20 -17.49
C ALA A 104 -5.85 -10.65 -18.38
N ARG A 105 -5.20 -11.76 -18.03
CA ARG A 105 -4.09 -12.33 -18.81
C ARG A 105 -4.52 -12.82 -20.18
N GLU A 106 -5.67 -13.49 -20.27
CA GLU A 106 -6.25 -13.94 -21.54
C GLU A 106 -6.61 -12.76 -22.45
N ALA A 107 -7.17 -11.68 -21.90
CA ALA A 107 -7.42 -10.44 -22.66
C ALA A 107 -6.12 -9.81 -23.17
N ALA A 108 -5.14 -9.65 -22.28
CA ALA A 108 -3.84 -9.07 -22.62
C ALA A 108 -3.06 -9.91 -23.65
N ASP A 109 -3.12 -11.24 -23.57
CA ASP A 109 -2.50 -12.14 -24.55
C ASP A 109 -3.18 -12.08 -25.91
N ALA A 110 -4.52 -11.99 -25.96
CA ALA A 110 -5.26 -11.84 -27.21
C ALA A 110 -4.89 -10.52 -27.92
N VAL A 111 -4.79 -9.43 -27.17
CA VAL A 111 -4.37 -8.13 -27.71
C VAL A 111 -2.92 -8.18 -28.17
N THR A 112 -2.02 -8.74 -27.38
CA THR A 112 -0.60 -8.91 -27.74
C THR A 112 -0.45 -9.73 -29.02
N ALA A 113 -1.19 -10.83 -29.16
CA ALA A 113 -1.14 -11.69 -30.34
C ALA A 113 -1.68 -11.00 -31.60
N SER A 114 -2.66 -10.11 -31.46
CA SER A 114 -3.29 -9.42 -32.60
C SER A 114 -2.54 -8.17 -33.05
N THR A 115 -1.91 -7.43 -32.12
CA THR A 115 -1.20 -6.17 -32.42
C THR A 115 0.32 -6.35 -32.54
N GLY A 116 0.87 -7.39 -31.92
CA GLY A 116 2.32 -7.57 -31.73
C GLY A 116 2.90 -6.69 -30.62
N GLU A 117 2.11 -5.83 -29.99
CA GLU A 117 2.54 -4.98 -28.88
C GLU A 117 2.26 -5.67 -27.55
N GLN A 118 3.26 -5.74 -26.68
CA GLN A 118 3.10 -6.39 -25.37
C GLN A 118 2.07 -5.66 -24.50
N ARG A 119 1.20 -6.44 -23.85
CA ARG A 119 0.25 -5.98 -22.82
C ARG A 119 0.44 -6.71 -21.50
N TRP A 120 0.34 -5.96 -20.40
CA TRP A 120 0.63 -6.47 -19.06
C TRP A 120 -0.60 -6.49 -18.15
N VAL A 121 -0.52 -7.30 -17.10
CA VAL A 121 -1.55 -7.42 -16.07
C VAL A 121 -0.98 -6.97 -14.74
N LEU A 122 -1.67 -6.05 -14.07
CA LEU A 122 -1.35 -5.61 -12.72
C LEU A 122 -2.33 -6.29 -11.75
N GLY A 123 -1.80 -7.11 -10.84
CA GLY A 123 -2.61 -7.76 -9.81
C GLY A 123 -3.04 -6.77 -8.74
N SER A 124 -4.30 -6.32 -8.79
CA SER A 124 -4.90 -5.36 -7.86
C SER A 124 -5.15 -5.99 -6.49
N MET A 125 -4.68 -5.31 -5.44
CA MET A 125 -4.84 -5.70 -4.04
C MET A 125 -5.26 -4.47 -3.23
N GLY A 126 -6.57 -4.33 -3.01
CA GLY A 126 -7.15 -3.21 -2.25
C GLY A 126 -7.01 -3.40 -0.73
N PRO A 127 -7.29 -2.34 0.06
CA PRO A 127 -7.04 -2.31 1.50
C PRO A 127 -7.95 -3.25 2.31
N GLY A 128 -9.13 -3.60 1.80
CA GLY A 128 -10.18 -4.24 2.59
C GLY A 128 -10.87 -3.25 3.55
N THR A 129 -11.65 -3.76 4.50
CA THR A 129 -12.58 -2.94 5.31
C THR A 129 -12.15 -2.74 6.77
N LYS A 130 -11.03 -3.35 7.20
CA LYS A 130 -10.56 -3.32 8.59
C LYS A 130 -9.18 -2.68 8.70
N LEU A 131 -8.99 -1.86 9.74
CA LEU A 131 -7.78 -1.06 9.97
C LEU A 131 -6.99 -1.64 11.16
N PRO A 132 -5.84 -2.29 10.94
CA PRO A 132 -5.04 -2.88 12.01
C PRO A 132 -4.48 -1.84 12.97
N SER A 133 -4.18 -0.61 12.53
CA SER A 133 -3.72 0.47 13.42
C SER A 133 -4.77 0.87 14.45
N LEU A 134 -6.06 0.63 14.18
CA LEU A 134 -7.16 0.83 15.13
C LEU A 134 -7.53 -0.45 15.91
N GLY A 135 -6.79 -1.54 15.70
CA GLY A 135 -7.03 -2.83 16.37
C GLY A 135 -8.27 -3.58 15.87
N HIS A 136 -8.86 -3.20 14.73
CA HIS A 136 -10.04 -3.88 14.17
C HIS A 136 -9.77 -5.34 13.78
N ILE A 137 -8.52 -5.65 13.45
CA ILE A 137 -8.04 -6.98 13.02
C ILE A 137 -6.54 -7.07 13.28
N ARG A 138 -6.00 -8.30 13.44
CA ARG A 138 -4.58 -8.51 13.66
C ARG A 138 -3.77 -8.34 12.37
N TYR A 139 -2.58 -7.72 12.48
CA TYR A 139 -1.65 -7.55 11.38
C TYR A 139 -1.35 -8.86 10.66
N ALA A 140 -1.03 -9.93 11.42
CA ALA A 140 -0.74 -11.24 10.85
C ALA A 140 -1.88 -11.79 9.99
N THR A 141 -3.14 -11.63 10.43
CA THR A 141 -4.32 -12.07 9.67
C THR A 141 -4.44 -11.33 8.34
N ILE A 142 -4.22 -10.01 8.33
CA ILE A 142 -4.23 -9.23 7.08
C ILE A 142 -3.08 -9.66 6.17
N ARG A 143 -1.85 -9.75 6.72
CA ARG A 143 -0.65 -10.14 5.96
C ARG A 143 -0.82 -11.49 5.29
N ASP A 144 -1.34 -12.47 6.01
CA ASP A 144 -1.53 -13.83 5.49
C ASP A 144 -2.67 -13.86 4.44
N GLY A 145 -3.70 -13.02 4.60
CA GLY A 145 -4.71 -12.78 3.57
C GLY A 145 -4.15 -12.19 2.27
N PHE A 146 -3.32 -11.16 2.37
CA PHE A 146 -2.62 -10.58 1.21
C PHE A 146 -1.64 -11.56 0.57
N GLN A 147 -1.01 -12.44 1.36
CA GLN A 147 -0.19 -13.52 0.79
C GLN A 147 -1.03 -14.45 -0.08
N ALA A 148 -2.18 -14.94 0.41
CA ALA A 148 -3.07 -15.81 -0.37
C ALA A 148 -3.60 -15.12 -1.64
N ASN A 149 -3.92 -13.83 -1.55
CA ASN A 149 -4.34 -13.00 -2.68
C ASN A 149 -3.22 -12.89 -3.73
N ALA A 150 -2.00 -12.52 -3.30
CA ALA A 150 -0.83 -12.43 -4.17
C ALA A 150 -0.44 -13.77 -4.81
N GLU A 151 -0.52 -14.89 -4.07
CA GLU A 151 -0.30 -16.23 -4.61
C GLU A 151 -1.27 -16.55 -5.75
N GLY A 152 -2.57 -16.26 -5.55
CA GLY A 152 -3.58 -16.42 -6.59
C GLY A 152 -3.33 -15.54 -7.82
N LEU A 153 -3.03 -14.25 -7.60
CA LEU A 153 -2.72 -13.30 -8.69
C LEU A 153 -1.52 -13.75 -9.53
N LEU A 154 -0.45 -14.20 -8.87
CA LEU A 154 0.76 -14.69 -9.55
C LEU A 154 0.49 -16.00 -10.30
N ALA A 155 -0.28 -16.92 -9.71
CA ALA A 155 -0.71 -18.16 -10.37
C ALA A 155 -1.59 -17.89 -11.60
N GLY A 156 -2.45 -16.86 -11.55
CA GLY A 156 -3.29 -16.42 -12.67
C GLY A 156 -2.54 -15.66 -13.76
N GLY A 157 -1.26 -15.31 -13.54
CA GLY A 157 -0.38 -14.74 -14.55
C GLY A 157 -0.21 -13.23 -14.52
N ALA A 158 -0.42 -12.59 -13.36
CA ALA A 158 -0.09 -11.18 -13.15
C ALA A 158 1.40 -10.90 -13.40
N ASP A 159 1.71 -9.78 -14.07
CA ASP A 159 3.09 -9.37 -14.40
C ASP A 159 3.67 -8.38 -13.37
N ALA A 160 2.81 -7.81 -12.52
CA ALA A 160 3.15 -7.00 -11.35
C ALA A 160 2.04 -7.14 -10.29
N LEU A 161 2.33 -6.73 -9.07
CA LEU A 161 1.36 -6.63 -7.97
C LEU A 161 1.24 -5.17 -7.54
N ILE A 162 0.01 -4.68 -7.34
CA ILE A 162 -0.26 -3.34 -6.85
C ILE A 162 -1.04 -3.40 -5.54
N VAL A 163 -0.41 -2.98 -4.44
CA VAL A 163 -1.08 -2.69 -3.16
C VAL A 163 -1.63 -1.27 -3.27
N GLU A 164 -2.91 -1.13 -3.57
CA GLU A 164 -3.51 0.16 -3.95
C GLU A 164 -4.56 0.68 -2.98
N THR A 165 -4.93 1.96 -3.14
CA THR A 165 -5.96 2.66 -2.38
C THR A 165 -5.77 2.52 -0.87
N THR A 166 -4.52 2.37 -0.41
CA THR A 166 -4.27 2.14 1.01
C THR A 166 -4.41 3.43 1.81
N GLN A 167 -4.98 3.30 3.01
CA GLN A 167 -5.32 4.44 3.88
C GLN A 167 -4.80 4.29 5.33
N ASP A 168 -4.15 3.15 5.64
CA ASP A 168 -3.49 2.85 6.91
C ASP A 168 -2.11 2.22 6.64
N LEU A 169 -1.04 2.86 7.12
CA LEU A 169 0.34 2.40 6.88
C LEU A 169 0.61 0.99 7.44
N LEU A 170 -0.02 0.59 8.55
CA LEU A 170 0.18 -0.76 9.09
C LEU A 170 -0.46 -1.83 8.17
N GLN A 171 -1.60 -1.51 7.58
CA GLN A 171 -2.27 -2.35 6.59
C GLN A 171 -1.45 -2.42 5.30
N THR A 172 -0.93 -1.29 4.82
CA THR A 172 -0.04 -1.25 3.64
C THR A 172 1.21 -2.10 3.86
N LYS A 173 1.85 -1.99 5.02
CA LYS A 173 2.97 -2.86 5.42
C LYS A 173 2.58 -4.33 5.39
N ALA A 174 1.39 -4.69 5.87
CA ALA A 174 0.91 -6.06 5.84
C ALA A 174 0.73 -6.58 4.41
N GLY A 175 0.18 -5.75 3.51
CA GLY A 175 0.00 -6.07 2.09
C GLY A 175 1.33 -6.26 1.36
N LEU A 176 2.29 -5.35 1.54
CA LEU A 176 3.61 -5.44 0.92
C LEU A 176 4.40 -6.67 1.40
N VAL A 177 4.36 -6.95 2.71
CA VAL A 177 5.00 -8.14 3.28
C VAL A 177 4.31 -9.43 2.80
N GLY A 178 2.97 -9.45 2.74
CA GLY A 178 2.19 -10.58 2.21
C GLY A 178 2.55 -10.88 0.76
N ALA A 179 2.59 -9.85 -0.09
CA ALA A 179 3.01 -9.97 -1.49
C ALA A 179 4.45 -10.48 -1.64
N ARG A 180 5.38 -10.03 -0.79
CA ARG A 180 6.76 -10.51 -0.80
C ARG A 180 6.84 -11.99 -0.42
N ARG A 181 6.11 -12.41 0.62
CA ARG A 181 6.03 -13.82 1.04
C ARG A 181 5.48 -14.72 -0.06
N ALA A 182 4.45 -14.27 -0.79
CA ALA A 182 3.91 -14.99 -1.94
C ALA A 182 4.97 -15.16 -3.04
N MET A 183 5.70 -14.09 -3.37
CA MET A 183 6.81 -14.13 -4.32
C MET A 183 7.90 -15.12 -3.88
N ASP A 184 8.25 -15.15 -2.59
CA ASP A 184 9.23 -16.09 -2.02
C ASP A 184 8.75 -17.54 -2.10
N ALA A 185 7.51 -17.80 -1.70
CA ALA A 185 6.91 -19.13 -1.72
C ALA A 185 6.85 -19.72 -3.13
N LEU A 186 6.59 -18.88 -4.14
CA LEU A 186 6.50 -19.29 -5.54
C LEU A 186 7.82 -19.21 -6.30
N GLY A 187 8.88 -18.65 -5.72
CA GLY A 187 10.18 -18.47 -6.38
C GLY A 187 10.11 -17.49 -7.58
N VAL A 188 9.17 -16.54 -7.55
CA VAL A 188 8.99 -15.53 -8.61
C VAL A 188 9.32 -14.14 -8.08
N ARG A 189 9.60 -13.21 -8.99
CA ARG A 189 9.83 -11.80 -8.68
C ARG A 189 9.18 -10.92 -9.73
N VAL A 190 8.17 -10.16 -9.32
CA VAL A 190 7.48 -9.18 -10.17
C VAL A 190 7.59 -7.79 -9.54
N PRO A 191 7.37 -6.70 -10.29
CA PRO A 191 7.28 -5.37 -9.71
C PRO A 191 6.20 -5.31 -8.63
N LEU A 192 6.53 -4.69 -7.50
CA LEU A 192 5.63 -4.43 -6.38
C LEU A 192 5.35 -2.93 -6.29
N ILE A 193 4.14 -2.53 -6.63
CA ILE A 193 3.69 -1.15 -6.68
C ILE A 193 2.91 -0.83 -5.40
N CYS A 194 3.16 0.32 -4.80
CA CYS A 194 2.42 0.83 -3.67
C CYS A 194 1.70 2.12 -4.05
N SER A 195 0.37 2.13 -3.96
CA SER A 195 -0.45 3.30 -4.23
C SER A 195 -1.29 3.69 -3.02
N LEU A 196 -1.27 4.99 -2.71
CA LEU A 196 -1.81 5.58 -1.49
C LEU A 196 -3.03 6.43 -1.83
N ALA A 197 -4.01 6.41 -0.93
CA ALA A 197 -5.22 7.23 -1.03
C ALA A 197 -5.20 8.34 0.02
N PHE A 198 -5.13 9.59 -0.45
CA PHE A 198 -5.15 10.79 0.39
C PHE A 198 -6.51 11.49 0.29
N GLU A 199 -7.02 11.95 1.43
CA GLU A 199 -8.26 12.71 1.50
C GLU A 199 -8.04 14.18 1.11
N THR A 200 -9.13 14.92 0.93
CA THR A 200 -9.10 16.36 0.63
C THR A 200 -8.47 17.22 1.74
N THR A 201 -8.27 16.64 2.93
CA THR A 201 -7.56 17.23 4.06
C THR A 201 -6.03 17.22 3.89
N GLY A 202 -5.51 16.48 2.89
CA GLY A 202 -4.07 16.36 2.65
C GLY A 202 -3.37 15.26 3.45
N THR A 203 -4.13 14.35 4.07
CA THR A 203 -3.60 13.17 4.79
C THR A 203 -4.33 11.90 4.38
N MET A 204 -3.76 10.73 4.68
CA MET A 204 -4.48 9.46 4.64
C MET A 204 -5.58 9.42 5.73
N LEU A 205 -6.47 8.43 5.69
CA LEU A 205 -7.60 8.30 6.63
C LEU A 205 -7.18 8.36 8.11
N LEU A 206 -6.04 7.76 8.46
CA LEU A 206 -5.52 7.77 9.83
C LEU A 206 -4.65 8.99 10.17
N GLY A 207 -4.57 9.98 9.28
CA GLY A 207 -3.81 11.22 9.50
C GLY A 207 -2.34 11.14 9.11
N SER A 208 -1.91 10.09 8.40
CA SER A 208 -0.54 9.99 7.86
C SER A 208 -0.31 11.04 6.78
N ASP A 209 0.76 11.83 6.91
CA ASP A 209 1.23 12.69 5.84
C ASP A 209 2.05 11.92 4.79
N ILE A 210 2.30 12.55 3.64
CA ILE A 210 3.03 11.94 2.53
C ILE A 210 4.50 11.64 2.86
N GLY A 211 5.12 12.41 3.76
CA GLY A 211 6.49 12.21 4.20
C GLY A 211 6.62 11.00 5.12
N ALA A 212 5.66 10.80 6.02
CA ALA A 212 5.52 9.61 6.85
C ALA A 212 5.32 8.38 5.97
N ALA A 213 4.37 8.43 5.04
CA ALA A 213 4.11 7.31 4.12
C ALA A 213 5.37 6.93 3.32
N LEU A 214 6.07 7.91 2.74
CA LEU A 214 7.31 7.66 2.01
C LEU A 214 8.41 7.06 2.92
N THR A 215 8.62 7.65 4.10
CA THR A 215 9.63 7.19 5.07
C THR A 215 9.39 5.75 5.51
N VAL A 216 8.12 5.34 5.63
CA VAL A 216 7.71 4.00 6.06
C VAL A 216 7.81 2.98 4.93
N LEU A 217 7.35 3.33 3.73
CA LEU A 217 7.05 2.34 2.69
C LEU A 217 8.19 2.14 1.69
N GLU A 218 8.94 3.19 1.35
CA GLU A 218 10.05 3.08 0.40
C GLU A 218 11.12 2.06 0.83
N PRO A 219 11.55 1.99 2.11
CA PRO A 219 12.53 1.00 2.56
C PRO A 219 12.06 -0.47 2.47
N LEU A 220 10.77 -0.72 2.22
CA LEU A 220 10.24 -2.09 2.05
C LEU A 220 10.55 -2.69 0.67
N GLY A 221 11.29 -1.97 -0.18
CA GLY A 221 11.75 -2.45 -1.48
C GLY A 221 10.62 -2.52 -2.51
N ILE A 222 9.76 -1.50 -2.52
CA ILE A 222 8.76 -1.29 -3.56
C ILE A 222 9.43 -0.79 -4.86
N ASP A 223 8.85 -1.14 -6.01
CA ASP A 223 9.36 -0.76 -7.32
C ASP A 223 8.74 0.55 -7.83
N LEU A 224 7.53 0.89 -7.37
CA LEU A 224 6.85 2.17 -7.64
C LEU A 224 6.08 2.63 -6.39
N ILE A 225 6.02 3.95 -6.20
CA ILE A 225 5.17 4.59 -5.19
C ILE A 225 4.32 5.69 -5.82
N GLY A 226 3.06 5.81 -5.41
CA GLY A 226 2.19 6.81 -6.01
C GLY A 226 0.84 6.96 -5.34
N LEU A 227 -0.09 7.54 -6.10
CA LEU A 227 -1.40 7.93 -5.60
C LEU A 227 -2.49 7.39 -6.52
N ASN A 228 -3.58 6.95 -5.92
CA ASN A 228 -4.80 6.66 -6.66
C ASN A 228 -6.03 6.91 -5.80
N CYS A 229 -7.18 7.06 -6.48
CA CYS A 229 -8.48 7.24 -5.84
C CYS A 229 -8.56 8.46 -4.90
N SER A 230 -9.64 8.52 -4.10
CA SER A 230 -10.05 9.55 -3.13
C SER A 230 -10.26 10.97 -3.68
N THR A 231 -9.38 11.45 -4.54
CA THR A 231 -9.35 12.81 -5.04
C THR A 231 -9.08 12.87 -6.55
N GLY A 232 -9.24 14.06 -7.13
CA GLY A 232 -8.89 14.31 -8.52
C GLY A 232 -7.43 14.76 -8.66
N PRO A 233 -7.01 15.10 -9.89
CA PRO A 233 -5.64 15.54 -10.13
C PRO A 233 -5.24 16.81 -9.36
N ALA A 234 -6.18 17.73 -9.13
CA ALA A 234 -5.88 18.99 -8.46
C ALA A 234 -5.31 18.77 -7.05
N GLU A 235 -5.93 17.89 -6.27
CA GLU A 235 -5.53 17.60 -4.88
C GLU A 235 -4.24 16.76 -4.80
N MET A 236 -3.96 15.94 -5.83
CA MET A 236 -2.77 15.06 -5.84
C MET A 236 -1.46 15.81 -6.11
N THR A 237 -1.52 17.04 -6.64
CA THR A 237 -0.36 17.78 -7.13
C THR A 237 0.72 18.00 -6.06
N GLU A 238 0.35 18.42 -4.84
CA GLU A 238 1.33 18.66 -3.77
C GLU A 238 1.99 17.37 -3.27
N HIS A 239 1.23 16.28 -3.20
CA HIS A 239 1.74 14.96 -2.83
C HIS A 239 2.72 14.44 -3.87
N LEU A 240 2.40 14.54 -5.16
CA LEU A 240 3.31 14.17 -6.24
C LEU A 240 4.58 15.03 -6.25
N ARG A 241 4.48 16.34 -5.96
CA ARG A 241 5.66 17.20 -5.84
C ARG A 241 6.58 16.77 -4.70
N HIS A 242 6.01 16.40 -3.55
CA HIS A 242 6.79 15.88 -2.43
C HIS A 242 7.49 14.57 -2.81
N LEU A 243 6.74 13.59 -3.33
CA LEU A 243 7.30 12.32 -3.80
C LEU A 243 8.36 12.54 -4.89
N ALA A 244 8.19 13.53 -5.75
CA ALA A 244 9.13 13.84 -6.82
C ALA A 244 10.46 14.37 -6.31
N ARG A 245 10.43 15.14 -5.22
CA ARG A 245 11.64 15.63 -4.56
C ARG A 245 12.34 14.59 -3.70
N HIS A 246 11.63 13.67 -3.09
CA HIS A 246 12.19 12.87 -1.99
C HIS A 246 12.33 11.38 -2.29
N SER A 247 11.51 10.80 -3.18
CA SER A 247 11.57 9.36 -3.45
C SER A 247 12.64 9.01 -4.48
N ALA A 248 13.48 8.03 -4.16
CA ALA A 248 14.37 7.40 -5.14
C ALA A 248 13.61 6.44 -6.07
N THR A 249 12.43 6.00 -5.64
CA THR A 249 11.55 5.08 -6.36
C THR A 249 10.79 5.83 -7.47
N PRO A 250 10.62 5.22 -8.67
CA PRO A 250 9.76 5.77 -9.71
C PRO A 250 8.32 5.99 -9.23
N LEU A 251 7.64 6.97 -9.84
CA LEU A 251 6.32 7.41 -9.39
C LEU A 251 5.19 6.95 -10.29
N MET A 252 4.00 6.83 -9.70
CA MET A 252 2.76 6.61 -10.42
C MET A 252 1.60 7.50 -9.95
N CYS A 253 0.58 7.66 -10.80
CA CYS A 253 -0.65 8.35 -10.42
C CYS A 253 -1.88 7.89 -11.24
N MET A 254 -2.94 7.49 -10.55
CA MET A 254 -4.24 7.07 -11.12
C MET A 254 -5.39 7.79 -10.41
N PRO A 255 -5.63 9.09 -10.73
CA PRO A 255 -6.63 9.90 -10.06
C PRO A 255 -8.06 9.50 -10.46
N ASN A 256 -9.03 9.91 -9.64
CA ASN A 256 -10.44 9.88 -10.04
C ASN A 256 -10.69 10.90 -11.17
N ALA A 257 -11.81 10.74 -11.88
CA ALA A 257 -12.32 11.74 -12.82
C ALA A 257 -12.91 12.96 -12.06
N GLY A 258 -12.12 13.57 -11.17
CA GLY A 258 -12.53 14.64 -10.27
C GLY A 258 -13.11 14.10 -8.95
N LEU A 259 -13.57 15.03 -8.10
CA LEU A 259 -14.26 14.66 -6.86
C LEU A 259 -15.67 14.14 -7.17
N PRO A 260 -16.13 13.09 -6.47
CA PRO A 260 -17.48 12.57 -6.67
C PRO A 260 -18.53 13.61 -6.25
N VAL A 261 -19.52 13.81 -7.12
CA VAL A 261 -20.71 14.61 -6.85
C VAL A 261 -21.89 13.65 -6.65
N LEU A 262 -22.48 13.66 -5.46
CA LEU A 262 -23.62 12.80 -5.14
C LEU A 262 -24.90 13.38 -5.77
N GLY A 263 -25.48 12.63 -6.71
CA GLY A 263 -26.76 12.90 -7.34
C GLY A 263 -27.85 11.91 -6.91
N ALA A 264 -29.05 12.05 -7.49
CA ALA A 264 -30.18 11.16 -7.22
C ALA A 264 -29.92 9.71 -7.67
N ASP A 265 -29.09 9.53 -8.70
CA ASP A 265 -28.78 8.24 -9.32
C ASP A 265 -27.39 7.69 -8.89
N GLY A 266 -26.81 8.24 -7.82
CA GLY A 266 -25.49 7.85 -7.31
C GLY A 266 -24.40 8.92 -7.54
N ALA A 267 -23.14 8.51 -7.41
CA ALA A 267 -22.00 9.39 -7.55
C ALA A 267 -21.64 9.61 -9.03
N TYR A 268 -21.53 10.88 -9.43
CA TYR A 268 -21.06 11.31 -10.75
C TYR A 268 -19.70 12.00 -10.64
N PHE A 269 -18.84 11.79 -11.64
CA PHE A 269 -17.48 12.33 -11.69
C PHE A 269 -17.36 13.37 -12.82
N PRO A 270 -17.04 14.65 -12.50
CA PRO A 270 -17.21 15.75 -13.45
C PRO A 270 -16.04 15.99 -14.42
N LEU A 271 -14.86 15.43 -14.17
CA LEU A 271 -13.70 15.66 -15.03
C LEU A 271 -13.85 14.84 -16.30
N GLY A 272 -13.88 15.50 -17.46
CA GLY A 272 -13.95 14.83 -18.75
C GLY A 272 -12.58 14.29 -19.24
N PRO A 273 -12.57 13.56 -20.38
CA PRO A 273 -11.36 12.95 -20.95
C PRO A 273 -10.18 13.91 -21.13
N ASP A 274 -10.41 15.07 -21.75
CA ASP A 274 -9.36 16.05 -22.01
C ASP A 274 -8.76 16.60 -20.71
N GLY A 275 -9.59 16.86 -19.70
CA GLY A 275 -9.15 17.37 -18.41
C GLY A 275 -8.26 16.37 -17.66
N LEU A 276 -8.58 15.08 -17.74
CA LEU A 276 -7.73 14.03 -17.18
C LEU A 276 -6.40 13.92 -17.95
N ALA A 277 -6.45 13.97 -19.28
CA ALA A 277 -5.27 13.88 -20.14
C ALA A 277 -4.30 15.06 -19.94
N ASP A 278 -4.82 16.29 -19.85
CA ASP A 278 -4.05 17.50 -19.54
C ASP A 278 -3.30 17.39 -18.20
N ALA A 279 -3.98 16.87 -17.18
CA ALA A 279 -3.40 16.69 -15.86
C ALA A 279 -2.31 15.60 -15.87
N GLN A 280 -2.56 14.45 -16.49
CA GLN A 280 -1.59 13.36 -16.59
C GLN A 280 -0.34 13.77 -17.39
N GLU A 281 -0.50 14.53 -18.48
CA GLU A 281 0.65 15.10 -19.20
C GLU A 281 1.49 15.99 -18.29
N THR A 282 0.84 16.88 -17.54
CA THR A 282 1.52 17.75 -16.57
C THR A 282 2.28 16.93 -15.55
N PHE A 283 1.67 15.89 -14.99
CA PHE A 283 2.34 15.04 -14.00
C PHE A 283 3.54 14.30 -14.56
N VAL A 284 3.43 13.75 -15.78
CA VAL A 284 4.56 13.11 -16.46
C VAL A 284 5.71 14.11 -16.64
N ARG A 285 5.41 15.33 -17.11
CA ARG A 285 6.44 16.34 -17.41
C ARG A 285 7.08 16.95 -16.16
N ASP A 286 6.29 17.20 -15.12
CA ASP A 286 6.75 17.94 -13.95
C ASP A 286 7.26 17.02 -12.83
N TYR A 287 6.73 15.79 -12.74
CA TYR A 287 7.01 14.85 -11.67
C TYR A 287 7.63 13.53 -12.14
N ALA A 288 7.80 13.36 -13.46
CA ALA A 288 8.39 12.19 -14.08
C ALA A 288 7.69 10.88 -13.68
N LEU A 289 6.37 10.85 -13.83
CA LEU A 289 5.60 9.62 -13.62
C LEU A 289 5.98 8.57 -14.67
N SER A 290 6.25 7.35 -14.20
CA SER A 290 6.52 6.17 -15.02
C SER A 290 5.25 5.39 -15.34
N LEU A 291 4.23 5.48 -14.48
CA LEU A 291 2.94 4.83 -14.68
C LEU A 291 1.80 5.83 -14.43
N VAL A 292 0.86 5.90 -15.36
CA VAL A 292 -0.33 6.75 -15.29
C VAL A 292 -1.57 5.95 -15.61
N GLY A 293 -2.74 6.42 -15.21
CA GLY A 293 -4.01 5.77 -15.54
C GLY A 293 -5.18 6.52 -14.92
N GLY A 294 -6.24 5.80 -14.58
CA GLY A 294 -7.42 6.37 -13.94
C GLY A 294 -7.98 5.48 -12.84
N CYS A 295 -8.74 6.07 -11.93
CA CYS A 295 -9.50 5.34 -10.92
C CYS A 295 -11.01 5.63 -11.08
N CYS A 296 -11.76 5.87 -10.01
CA CYS A 296 -13.22 6.03 -10.05
C CYS A 296 -13.66 7.13 -11.03
N GLY A 297 -14.68 6.80 -11.84
CA GLY A 297 -15.26 7.70 -12.85
C GLY A 297 -14.49 7.77 -14.17
N THR A 298 -13.30 7.18 -14.27
CA THR A 298 -12.57 7.12 -15.53
C THR A 298 -13.11 5.99 -16.42
N THR A 299 -13.18 6.24 -17.73
CA THR A 299 -13.78 5.35 -18.73
C THR A 299 -12.81 5.12 -19.90
N PRO A 300 -13.08 4.17 -20.83
CA PRO A 300 -12.26 3.99 -22.01
C PRO A 300 -12.02 5.29 -22.82
N ASP A 301 -12.98 6.23 -22.83
CA ASP A 301 -12.80 7.52 -23.50
C ASP A 301 -11.77 8.41 -22.80
N HIS A 302 -11.75 8.40 -21.46
CA HIS A 302 -10.71 9.08 -20.68
C HIS A 302 -9.34 8.49 -20.97
N LEU A 303 -9.22 7.17 -20.94
CA LEU A 303 -7.93 6.50 -21.12
C LEU A 303 -7.42 6.65 -22.55
N ARG A 304 -8.30 6.71 -23.55
CA ARG A 304 -7.90 7.02 -24.93
C ARG A 304 -7.25 8.40 -25.04
N ALA A 305 -7.85 9.42 -24.43
CA ALA A 305 -7.30 10.77 -24.41
C ALA A 305 -5.95 10.82 -23.65
N VAL A 306 -5.83 10.10 -22.53
CA VAL A 306 -4.56 9.98 -21.79
C VAL A 306 -3.48 9.31 -22.65
N VAL A 307 -3.80 8.17 -23.28
CA VAL A 307 -2.87 7.44 -24.17
C VAL A 307 -2.39 8.35 -25.29
N GLU A 308 -3.31 9.03 -25.99
CA GLU A 308 -2.95 9.95 -27.08
C GLU A 308 -2.02 11.07 -26.61
N ARG A 309 -2.21 11.57 -25.38
CA ARG A 309 -1.43 12.68 -24.87
C ARG A 309 -0.03 12.30 -24.38
N VAL A 310 0.08 11.20 -23.64
CA VAL A 310 1.35 10.83 -22.98
C VAL A 310 2.23 9.95 -23.86
N ARG A 311 1.67 9.35 -24.92
CA ARG A 311 2.42 8.48 -25.83
C ARG A 311 3.58 9.25 -26.49
N GLY A 312 4.78 8.70 -26.38
CA GLY A 312 6.01 9.29 -26.91
C GLY A 312 6.67 10.34 -26.00
N ILE A 313 6.07 10.66 -24.84
CA ILE A 313 6.77 11.41 -23.80
C ILE A 313 7.78 10.48 -23.12
N VAL A 314 9.04 10.92 -23.07
CA VAL A 314 10.06 10.31 -22.22
C VAL A 314 10.03 11.06 -20.88
N PRO A 315 9.77 10.39 -19.75
CA PRO A 315 9.82 11.02 -18.44
C PRO A 315 11.18 11.69 -18.22
N PRO A 316 11.25 12.92 -17.68
CA PRO A 316 12.53 13.57 -17.42
C PRO A 316 13.28 12.88 -16.29
N ASP A 317 14.61 13.03 -16.30
CA ASP A 317 15.44 12.56 -15.19
C ASP A 317 15.10 13.29 -13.89
N ARG A 318 15.03 12.54 -12.79
CA ARG A 318 14.82 13.07 -11.43
C ARG A 318 16.14 13.09 -10.66
N ALA A 319 16.28 14.07 -9.77
CA ALA A 319 17.38 14.14 -8.81
C ALA A 319 16.84 14.20 -7.36
N PRO A 320 16.21 13.11 -6.88
CA PRO A 320 15.59 13.13 -5.57
C PRO A 320 16.63 13.33 -4.46
N GLN A 321 16.18 13.91 -3.35
CA GLN A 321 16.94 14.13 -2.12
C GLN A 321 16.23 13.38 -0.98
N PRO A 322 16.43 12.05 -0.86
CA PRO A 322 15.87 11.28 0.25
C PRO A 322 16.44 11.76 1.58
N GLU A 323 15.59 11.85 2.59
CA GLU A 323 15.97 12.23 3.94
C GLU A 323 15.87 11.01 4.87
N PRO A 324 17.00 10.50 5.41
CA PRO A 324 16.97 9.39 6.34
C PRO A 324 16.26 9.77 7.64
N GLY A 325 15.28 8.98 8.05
CA GLY A 325 14.51 9.22 9.27
C GLY A 325 13.72 8.02 9.74
N ALA A 326 13.05 8.21 10.87
CA ALA A 326 12.03 7.33 11.42
C ALA A 326 10.66 7.98 11.27
N ALA A 327 9.58 7.21 11.38
CA ALA A 327 8.23 7.76 11.26
C ALA A 327 7.31 7.16 12.32
N SER A 328 6.39 7.98 12.83
CA SER A 328 5.20 7.49 13.51
C SER A 328 4.15 7.09 12.47
N LEU A 329 2.92 6.82 12.89
CA LEU A 329 1.80 6.71 11.96
C LEU A 329 1.53 8.05 11.24
N TYR A 330 1.92 9.17 11.83
CA TYR A 330 1.46 10.50 11.41
C TYR A 330 2.50 11.28 10.62
N GLN A 331 3.74 11.33 11.11
CA GLN A 331 4.79 12.22 10.59
C GLN A 331 6.16 11.53 10.58
N THR A 332 7.05 12.04 9.73
CA THR A 332 8.46 11.66 9.68
C THR A 332 9.31 12.53 10.60
N VAL A 333 10.38 11.94 11.15
CA VAL A 333 11.41 12.60 11.95
C VAL A 333 12.77 12.28 11.33
N PRO A 334 13.41 13.26 10.67
CA PRO A 334 14.76 13.09 10.13
C PRO A 334 15.78 12.76 11.23
N PHE A 335 16.78 11.92 10.92
CA PHE A 335 17.85 11.67 11.89
C PHE A 335 18.78 12.87 12.07
N ARG A 336 18.96 13.65 10.99
CA ARG A 336 19.72 14.89 11.03
C ARG A 336 18.83 16.02 11.54
N GLN A 337 19.26 16.68 12.61
CA GLN A 337 18.59 17.84 13.18
C GLN A 337 19.41 19.09 12.85
N ASP A 338 18.78 20.15 12.36
CA ASP A 338 19.49 21.36 11.88
C ASP A 338 20.06 22.21 13.02
N THR A 339 19.24 22.48 14.04
CA THR A 339 19.58 23.37 15.17
C THR A 339 19.61 22.64 16.52
N ALA A 340 19.48 21.32 16.52
CA ALA A 340 19.40 20.48 17.71
C ALA A 340 20.14 19.15 17.51
N TYR A 341 20.09 18.29 18.53
CA TYR A 341 20.43 16.87 18.43
C TYR A 341 19.14 16.05 18.41
N LEU A 342 19.20 14.84 17.85
CA LEU A 342 18.07 13.91 17.92
C LEU A 342 17.90 13.42 19.36
N ALA A 343 16.80 13.82 19.99
CA ALA A 343 16.49 13.49 21.38
C ALA A 343 15.50 12.32 21.44
N ILE A 344 15.87 11.27 22.18
CA ILE A 344 15.03 10.08 22.41
C ILE A 344 14.59 10.13 23.87
N GLY A 345 13.28 10.12 24.12
CA GLY A 345 12.72 10.07 25.46
C GLY A 345 12.88 8.68 26.08
N GLU A 346 13.62 8.57 27.18
CA GLU A 346 13.98 7.30 27.84
C GLU A 346 12.99 6.82 28.92
N ARG A 347 11.97 7.62 29.28
CA ARG A 347 11.18 7.38 30.51
C ARG A 347 10.13 6.28 30.35
N THR A 348 9.86 5.83 29.13
CA THR A 348 8.92 4.75 28.77
C THR A 348 9.66 3.39 28.75
N ASN A 349 10.45 3.16 29.79
CA ASN A 349 11.36 2.03 29.92
C ASN A 349 11.19 1.35 31.29
N ALA A 350 10.82 0.06 31.31
CA ALA A 350 10.58 -0.70 32.54
C ALA A 350 11.85 -0.88 33.40
N ASN A 351 13.03 -0.87 32.79
CA ASN A 351 14.30 -0.98 33.49
C ASN A 351 14.79 0.38 33.99
N GLY A 352 14.65 1.44 33.18
CA GLY A 352 15.15 2.79 33.47
C GLY A 352 14.23 3.65 34.34
N SER A 353 12.91 3.41 34.32
CA SER A 353 11.92 4.30 34.94
C SER A 353 11.05 3.57 35.97
N ARG A 354 11.27 3.86 37.26
CA ARG A 354 10.47 3.27 38.35
C ARG A 354 8.98 3.54 38.19
N LYS A 355 8.60 4.79 37.83
CA LYS A 355 7.19 5.19 37.66
C LYS A 355 6.53 4.41 36.51
N PHE A 356 7.23 4.27 35.38
CA PHE A 356 6.71 3.52 34.24
C PHE A 356 6.56 2.04 34.58
N ARG A 357 7.59 1.45 35.19
CA ARG A 357 7.57 0.06 35.62
C ARG A 357 6.41 -0.24 36.55
N GLU A 358 6.20 0.58 37.58
CA GLU A 358 5.09 0.41 38.53
C GLU A 358 3.73 0.48 37.82
N ALA A 359 3.53 1.49 36.95
CA ALA A 359 2.29 1.62 36.19
C ALA A 359 2.05 0.42 35.25
N MET A 360 3.07 -0.01 34.51
CA MET A 360 3.03 -1.17 33.62
C MET A 360 2.72 -2.46 34.39
N LEU A 361 3.40 -2.68 35.52
CA LEU A 361 3.21 -3.87 36.37
C LEU A 361 1.77 -3.97 36.90
N GLU A 362 1.19 -2.84 37.28
CA GLU A 362 -0.17 -2.71 37.80
C GLU A 362 -1.25 -2.67 36.69
N GLY A 363 -0.87 -2.68 35.42
CA GLY A 363 -1.81 -2.57 34.28
C GLY A 363 -2.42 -1.18 34.12
N ARG A 364 -1.81 -0.14 34.68
CA ARG A 364 -2.20 1.27 34.51
C ARG A 364 -1.68 1.81 33.17
N TRP A 365 -2.24 1.29 32.08
CA TRP A 365 -1.79 1.60 30.72
C TRP A 365 -1.95 3.07 30.34
N ASP A 366 -3.00 3.74 30.81
CA ASP A 366 -3.22 5.16 30.53
C ASP A 366 -2.13 6.03 31.17
N ASP A 367 -1.64 5.67 32.36
CA ASP A 367 -0.50 6.34 32.99
C ASP A 367 0.78 6.18 32.16
N CYS A 368 0.97 4.99 31.56
CA CYS A 368 2.10 4.73 30.66
C CYS A 368 2.03 5.61 29.39
N VAL A 369 0.84 5.75 28.80
CA VAL A 369 0.60 6.63 27.65
C VAL A 369 0.79 8.10 28.01
N GLU A 370 0.35 8.54 29.19
CA GLU A 370 0.58 9.92 29.63
C GLU A 370 2.07 10.22 29.84
N MET A 371 2.86 9.26 30.32
CA MET A 371 4.31 9.40 30.39
C MET A 371 4.96 9.54 29.01
N ALA A 372 4.45 8.84 27.99
CA ALA A 372 4.89 9.05 26.61
C ALA A 372 4.55 10.48 26.14
N ARG A 373 3.32 10.94 26.36
CA ARG A 373 2.86 12.30 26.00
C ARG A 373 3.61 13.42 26.72
N GLU A 374 3.99 13.22 27.98
CA GLU A 374 4.85 14.15 28.73
C GLU A 374 6.17 14.37 27.99
N GLN A 375 6.83 13.30 27.53
CA GLN A 375 8.11 13.38 26.82
C GLN A 375 7.98 14.08 25.46
N VAL A 376 6.87 13.88 24.75
CA VAL A 376 6.57 14.65 23.53
C VAL A 376 6.51 16.15 23.83
N ARG A 377 5.82 16.54 24.91
CA ARG A 377 5.71 17.95 25.34
C ARG A 377 7.04 18.54 25.83
N GLU A 378 7.94 17.69 26.35
CA GLU A 378 9.29 18.07 26.79
C GLU A 378 10.28 18.22 25.61
N GLY A 379 9.86 17.94 24.37
CA GLY A 379 10.68 18.14 23.17
C GLY A 379 11.48 16.92 22.72
N ALA A 380 11.06 15.71 23.12
CA ALA A 380 11.58 14.49 22.49
C ALA A 380 11.25 14.48 20.99
N HIS A 381 12.12 13.86 20.20
CA HIS A 381 11.89 13.61 18.77
C HIS A 381 11.44 12.16 18.52
N MET A 382 11.79 11.25 19.43
CA MET A 382 11.38 9.84 19.42
C MET A 382 11.17 9.35 20.85
N LEU A 383 10.52 8.21 21.01
CA LEU A 383 10.25 7.61 22.32
C LEU A 383 10.79 6.19 22.41
N ASP A 384 11.60 5.92 23.43
CA ASP A 384 12.04 4.57 23.78
C ASP A 384 10.90 3.77 24.40
N LEU A 385 10.66 2.55 23.94
CA LEU A 385 9.66 1.65 24.51
C LEU A 385 10.33 0.34 24.90
N CYS A 386 10.63 0.20 26.20
CA CYS A 386 11.15 -1.03 26.78
C CYS A 386 10.15 -1.61 27.78
N VAL A 387 9.66 -2.82 27.49
CA VAL A 387 8.75 -3.57 28.37
C VAL A 387 9.45 -4.74 29.08
N ASP A 388 10.70 -5.01 28.74
CA ASP A 388 11.46 -6.15 29.25
C ASP A 388 11.62 -6.05 30.76
N TYR A 389 10.97 -6.96 31.50
CA TYR A 389 11.07 -7.06 32.94
C TYR A 389 10.96 -8.49 33.43
N VAL A 390 11.82 -8.88 34.37
CA VAL A 390 11.92 -10.26 34.87
C VAL A 390 10.59 -10.70 35.47
N GLY A 391 10.09 -11.86 35.01
CA GLY A 391 8.86 -12.47 35.51
C GLY A 391 7.57 -11.96 34.88
N ARG A 392 7.65 -11.16 33.81
CA ARG A 392 6.50 -10.78 32.98
C ARG A 392 6.55 -11.42 31.60
N ASP A 393 5.39 -11.42 30.94
CA ASP A 393 5.24 -11.73 29.53
C ASP A 393 5.47 -10.45 28.71
N GLY A 394 6.70 -10.27 28.22
CA GLY A 394 7.07 -9.09 27.43
C GLY A 394 6.32 -9.01 26.10
N VAL A 395 5.87 -10.13 25.54
CA VAL A 395 5.07 -10.14 24.32
C VAL A 395 3.70 -9.53 24.59
N ALA A 396 3.03 -9.93 25.68
CA ALA A 396 1.74 -9.38 26.06
C ALA A 396 1.83 -7.87 26.40
N ASP A 397 2.86 -7.46 27.15
CA ASP A 397 3.04 -6.05 27.51
C ASP A 397 3.38 -5.18 26.28
N MET A 398 4.20 -5.68 25.36
CA MET A 398 4.51 -4.98 24.11
C MET A 398 3.29 -4.88 23.20
N ASP A 399 2.48 -5.94 23.10
CA ASP A 399 1.26 -5.94 22.30
C ASP A 399 0.29 -4.82 22.74
N GLU A 400 0.15 -4.63 24.05
CA GLU A 400 -0.69 -3.62 24.65
C GLU A 400 -0.10 -2.21 24.48
N LEU A 401 1.16 -1.99 24.89
CA LEU A 401 1.78 -0.67 24.89
C LEU A 401 2.09 -0.16 23.49
N ALA A 402 2.63 -0.99 22.59
CA ALA A 402 2.86 -0.59 21.21
C ALA A 402 1.54 -0.31 20.49
N GLY A 403 0.49 -1.11 20.75
CA GLY A 403 -0.85 -0.87 20.19
C GLY A 403 -1.43 0.49 20.60
N ARG A 404 -1.29 0.87 21.87
CA ARG A 404 -1.73 2.18 22.36
C ARG A 404 -0.88 3.32 21.83
N LEU A 405 0.44 3.19 21.90
CA LEU A 405 1.36 4.25 21.45
C LEU A 405 1.33 4.44 19.93
N GLY A 406 0.99 3.40 19.17
CA GLY A 406 0.86 3.47 17.71
C GLY A 406 -0.11 4.54 17.21
N THR A 407 -1.11 4.90 18.02
CA THR A 407 -2.08 5.98 17.72
C THR A 407 -2.04 7.12 18.73
N ALA A 408 -1.58 6.90 19.96
CA ALA A 408 -1.51 7.95 20.97
C ALA A 408 -0.26 8.85 20.86
N SER A 409 0.81 8.36 20.22
CA SER A 409 2.05 9.10 20.01
C SER A 409 2.13 9.69 18.60
N THR A 410 2.44 10.97 18.52
CA THR A 410 2.81 11.61 17.25
C THR A 410 4.27 11.37 16.87
N LEU A 411 5.10 10.86 17.79
CA LEU A 411 6.53 10.60 17.58
C LEU A 411 6.81 9.13 17.23
N PRO A 412 7.84 8.84 16.41
CA PRO A 412 8.30 7.49 16.15
C PRO A 412 8.76 6.78 17.43
N ILE A 413 8.59 5.46 17.45
CA ILE A 413 8.98 4.60 18.57
C ILE A 413 10.33 3.95 18.29
N VAL A 414 11.20 3.98 19.29
CA VAL A 414 12.39 3.14 19.41
C VAL A 414 11.96 1.90 20.20
N LEU A 415 11.83 0.76 19.55
CA LEU A 415 11.49 -0.51 20.19
C LEU A 415 12.73 -1.04 20.90
N ASP A 416 12.71 -1.03 22.24
CA ASP A 416 13.84 -1.44 23.08
C ASP A 416 13.61 -2.82 23.70
N SER A 417 14.15 -3.85 23.03
CA SER A 417 14.16 -5.22 23.52
C SER A 417 15.27 -6.03 22.87
N THR A 418 15.71 -7.06 23.59
CA THR A 418 16.64 -8.07 23.07
C THR A 418 15.95 -9.34 22.58
N GLU A 419 14.64 -9.48 22.84
CA GLU A 419 13.84 -10.65 22.54
C GLU A 419 13.13 -10.50 21.18
N VAL A 420 13.39 -11.42 20.25
CA VAL A 420 12.90 -11.35 18.86
C VAL A 420 11.37 -11.29 18.80
N ASP A 421 10.68 -12.06 19.64
CA ASP A 421 9.22 -12.10 19.65
C ASP A 421 8.61 -10.81 20.19
N VAL A 422 9.27 -10.15 21.14
CA VAL A 422 8.85 -8.83 21.65
C VAL A 422 9.00 -7.77 20.56
N LEU A 423 10.16 -7.71 19.90
CA LEU A 423 10.40 -6.80 18.77
C LEU A 423 9.38 -7.00 17.65
N ARG A 424 9.13 -8.27 17.26
CA ARG A 424 8.13 -8.61 16.26
C ARG A 424 6.75 -8.09 16.64
N THR A 425 6.30 -8.35 17.86
CA THR A 425 4.99 -7.88 18.33
C THR A 425 4.88 -6.36 18.27
N GLY A 426 5.93 -5.63 18.67
CA GLY A 426 5.97 -4.17 18.52
C GLY A 426 5.83 -3.71 17.05
N LEU A 427 6.59 -4.33 16.14
CA LEU A 427 6.55 -4.01 14.71
C LEU A 427 5.19 -4.34 14.05
N GLU A 428 4.50 -5.37 14.52
CA GLU A 428 3.14 -5.74 14.08
C GLU A 428 2.04 -4.83 14.67
N ARG A 429 2.37 -3.95 15.62
CA ARG A 429 1.47 -2.95 16.20
C ARG A 429 1.72 -1.53 15.72
N LEU A 430 2.91 -1.22 15.22
CA LEU A 430 3.32 0.12 14.83
C LEU A 430 3.23 0.31 13.30
N GLY A 431 2.34 1.20 12.86
CA GLY A 431 2.21 1.58 11.45
C GLY A 431 3.39 2.38 10.90
N GLY A 432 4.14 3.04 11.78
CA GLY A 432 5.32 3.82 11.43
C GLY A 432 6.58 2.99 11.12
N ARG A 433 7.69 3.72 10.89
CA ARG A 433 9.05 3.18 10.77
C ARG A 433 9.72 3.34 12.13
N ALA A 434 9.63 2.28 12.93
CA ALA A 434 10.30 2.20 14.22
C ALA A 434 11.82 2.06 14.05
N VAL A 435 12.55 2.44 15.10
CA VAL A 435 13.97 2.08 15.27
C VAL A 435 14.04 0.88 16.20
N VAL A 436 14.87 -0.11 15.86
CA VAL A 436 15.11 -1.27 16.73
C VAL A 436 16.32 -1.01 17.61
N ASN A 437 16.12 -1.11 18.92
CA ASN A 437 17.14 -1.02 19.96
C ASN A 437 17.12 -2.35 20.75
N SER A 438 18.11 -3.22 20.68
CA SER A 438 19.28 -3.18 19.82
C SER A 438 19.57 -4.56 19.24
N VAL A 439 20.39 -4.57 18.19
CA VAL A 439 21.03 -5.78 17.68
C VAL A 439 22.52 -5.73 18.00
N ASN A 440 23.13 -6.91 18.20
CA ASN A 440 24.57 -7.03 18.40
C ASN A 440 25.07 -8.39 17.89
N TYR A 441 26.39 -8.60 17.95
CA TYR A 441 27.07 -9.81 17.49
C TYR A 441 27.41 -10.80 18.62
N GLU A 442 26.74 -10.74 19.78
CA GLU A 442 27.05 -11.61 20.92
C GLU A 442 26.89 -13.11 20.58
N ASP A 443 25.89 -13.45 19.78
CA ASP A 443 25.63 -14.82 19.31
C ASP A 443 26.22 -15.11 17.91
N GLY A 444 27.08 -14.23 17.41
CA GLY A 444 27.68 -14.30 16.06
C GLY A 444 26.82 -13.78 14.91
N ASP A 445 27.23 -14.06 13.68
CA ASP A 445 26.61 -13.61 12.42
C ASP A 445 25.98 -14.76 11.58
N GLY A 446 25.86 -15.94 12.19
CA GLY A 446 25.21 -17.09 11.55
C GLY A 446 23.70 -16.91 11.35
N PRO A 447 23.04 -17.73 10.52
CA PRO A 447 21.62 -17.58 10.17
C PRO A 447 20.65 -17.71 11.35
N GLU A 448 21.08 -18.35 12.45
CA GLU A 448 20.29 -18.47 13.68
C GLU A 448 20.56 -17.37 14.70
N SER A 449 21.54 -16.48 14.44
CA SER A 449 21.90 -15.43 15.36
C SER A 449 20.79 -14.39 15.48
N ARG A 450 20.77 -13.67 16.60
CA ARG A 450 19.84 -12.55 16.79
C ARG A 450 20.02 -11.49 15.71
N PHE A 451 21.25 -11.22 15.27
CA PHE A 451 21.52 -10.29 14.19
C PHE A 451 20.73 -10.69 12.93
N ALA A 452 20.92 -11.92 12.45
CA ALA A 452 20.25 -12.42 11.23
C ALA A 452 18.72 -12.55 11.37
N LYS A 453 18.19 -12.71 12.58
CA LYS A 453 16.74 -12.79 12.82
C LYS A 453 16.05 -11.43 12.87
N VAL A 454 16.80 -10.38 13.21
CA VAL A 454 16.26 -9.01 13.36
C VAL A 454 16.53 -8.14 12.13
N THR A 455 17.66 -8.34 11.45
CA THR A 455 18.03 -7.66 10.19
C THR A 455 17.68 -8.51 8.98
#